data_AF-A0A8T7KBJ5-F1
#
_entry.id   AF-A0A8T7KBJ5-F1
#
_cell.length_a   1.000
_cell.length_b   1.000
_cell.length_c   1.000
_cell.angle_alpha   90.00
_cell.angle_beta   90.00
_cell.angle_gamma   90.00
#
_symmetry.space_group_name_H-M   'P 1'
#
loop_
_entity.id
_entity.type
_entity.pdbx_description
1 polymer ?
#
loop_
_entity_poly.entity_id
_entity_poly.type
_entity_poly.pdbx_seq_one_letter_code
_entity_poly.pdbx_strand_id
1 'polypeptide(L)'
;MDWEAKWQKLTPAQRLWLEVFGLQGLPDLDQRKVLSIVDSLPAREARVVRLKYGFEGTSSTLKEIGKKLIRADTGEIGVSKEIARLELKKALHRLKHPRRRKEWEEAKL
;
A
#
# COMPACT_ATOMS: atom_id res chain seq x y z
N MET A 1 -21.75 13.23 -0.24
CA MET A 1 -20.62 13.07 -1.19
C MET A 1 -20.13 11.65 -1.05
N ASP A 2 -20.30 10.81 -2.08
CA ASP A 2 -19.96 9.38 -2.02
C ASP A 2 -18.45 9.18 -2.17
N TRP A 3 -17.75 9.09 -1.03
CA TRP A 3 -16.32 8.88 -0.97
C TRP A 3 -15.92 7.46 -1.40
N GLU A 4 -16.79 6.48 -1.18
CA GLU A 4 -16.60 5.08 -1.56
C GLU A 4 -16.53 4.96 -3.09
N ALA A 5 -17.48 5.57 -3.80
CA ALA A 5 -17.51 5.58 -5.26
C ALA A 5 -16.31 6.32 -5.87
N LYS A 6 -15.85 7.40 -5.24
CA LYS A 6 -14.62 8.10 -5.67
C LYS A 6 -13.39 7.23 -5.49
N TRP A 7 -13.28 6.53 -4.35
CA TRP A 7 -12.16 5.63 -4.06
C TRP A 7 -12.05 4.48 -5.06
N GLN A 8 -13.19 3.92 -5.48
CA GLN A 8 -13.21 2.83 -6.45
C GLN A 8 -12.71 3.22 -7.84
N LYS A 9 -12.85 4.50 -8.23
CA LYS A 9 -12.35 5.03 -9.51
C LYS A 9 -10.84 5.26 -9.52
N LEU A 10 -10.20 5.34 -8.36
CA LEU A 10 -8.76 5.55 -8.27
C LEU A 10 -7.98 4.27 -8.57
N THR A 11 -6.85 4.43 -9.26
CA THR A 11 -5.88 3.35 -9.43
C THR A 11 -5.25 2.95 -8.08
N PRO A 12 -4.71 1.73 -7.95
CA PRO A 12 -3.98 1.32 -6.74
C PRO A 12 -2.85 2.29 -6.36
N ALA A 13 -2.14 2.81 -7.35
CA ALA A 13 -1.08 3.81 -7.17
C ALA A 13 -1.61 5.12 -6.57
N GLN A 14 -2.72 5.64 -7.10
CA GLN A 14 -3.37 6.85 -6.59
C GLN A 14 -3.94 6.67 -5.17
N ARG A 15 -4.53 5.50 -4.88
CA ARG A 15 -4.99 5.18 -3.51
C ARG A 15 -3.84 5.18 -2.51
N LEU A 16 -2.69 4.62 -2.90
CA LEU A 16 -1.48 4.66 -2.07
C LEU A 16 -0.93 6.08 -1.94
N TRP A 17 -0.91 6.87 -3.03
CA TRP A 17 -0.50 8.27 -3.00
C TRP A 17 -1.29 9.06 -1.97
N LEU A 18 -2.61 8.91 -1.93
CA LEU A 18 -3.47 9.61 -0.96
C LEU A 18 -3.09 9.33 0.49
N GLU A 19 -2.67 8.10 0.80
CA GLU A 19 -2.26 7.73 2.16
C GLU A 19 -0.85 8.24 2.52
N VAL A 20 0.02 8.33 1.51
CA VAL A 20 1.39 8.80 1.67
C VAL A 20 1.45 10.33 1.75
N PHE A 21 0.77 11.04 0.86
CA PHE A 21 0.90 12.49 0.67
C PHE A 21 -0.38 13.29 0.90
N GLY A 22 -1.54 12.63 1.02
CA GLY A 22 -2.83 13.29 1.16
C GLY A 22 -3.47 13.65 -0.19
N LEU A 23 -4.55 14.44 -0.13
CA LEU A 23 -5.38 14.81 -1.29
C LEU A 23 -4.72 15.83 -2.23
N GLN A 24 -3.66 16.50 -1.80
CA GLN A 24 -3.08 17.58 -2.57
C GLN A 24 -2.28 17.03 -3.77
N GLY A 25 -2.71 17.42 -4.98
CA GLY A 25 -1.98 17.14 -6.21
C GLY A 25 -1.95 15.67 -6.62
N LEU A 26 -3.05 14.92 -6.39
CA LEU A 26 -3.21 13.52 -6.81
C LEU A 26 -2.83 13.37 -8.30
N PRO A 27 -1.63 12.85 -8.60
CA PRO A 27 -1.13 12.82 -9.97
C PRO A 27 -1.59 11.56 -10.66
N ASP A 28 -1.48 11.56 -11.99
CA ASP A 28 -1.41 10.30 -12.72
C ASP A 28 -0.03 9.67 -12.46
N LEU A 29 -0.03 8.35 -12.25
CA LEU A 29 1.13 7.61 -11.78
C LEU A 29 1.36 6.39 -12.66
N ASP A 30 2.61 6.15 -13.00
CA ASP A 30 3.05 4.88 -13.58
C ASP A 30 2.97 3.78 -12.51
N GLN A 31 1.99 2.89 -12.66
CA GLN A 31 1.78 1.79 -11.72
C GLN A 31 3.00 0.89 -11.56
N ARG A 32 3.81 0.70 -12.61
CA ARG A 32 4.99 -0.18 -12.56
C ARG A 32 6.08 0.45 -11.70
N LYS A 33 6.31 1.75 -11.85
CA LYS A 33 7.27 2.49 -11.01
C LYS A 33 6.81 2.52 -9.55
N VAL A 34 5.53 2.81 -9.30
CA VAL A 34 4.99 2.77 -7.93
C VAL A 34 5.11 1.36 -7.33
N LEU A 35 4.83 0.31 -8.10
CA LEU A 35 5.01 -1.06 -7.62
C LEU A 35 6.49 -1.34 -7.30
N SER A 36 7.44 -0.86 -8.11
CA SER A 36 8.87 -0.96 -7.79
C SER A 36 9.24 -0.26 -6.47
N ILE A 37 8.64 0.88 -6.16
CA ILE A 37 8.83 1.57 -4.87
C ILE A 37 8.29 0.68 -3.73
N VAL A 38 7.10 0.11 -3.90
CA VAL A 38 6.49 -0.81 -2.92
C VAL A 38 7.34 -2.07 -2.74
N ASP A 39 7.91 -2.61 -3.81
CA ASP A 39 8.68 -3.85 -3.82
C ASP A 39 10.04 -3.72 -3.13
N SER A 40 10.52 -2.48 -2.96
CA SER A 40 11.71 -2.17 -2.16
C SER A 40 11.47 -2.17 -0.65
N LEU A 41 10.21 -2.31 -0.19
CA LEU A 41 9.89 -2.47 1.22
C LEU A 41 10.23 -3.89 1.69
N PRO A 42 10.36 -4.13 3.02
CA PRO A 42 10.40 -5.49 3.54
C PRO A 42 9.23 -6.33 3.02
N ALA A 43 9.48 -7.59 2.66
CA ALA A 43 8.52 -8.41 1.91
C ALA A 43 7.10 -8.45 2.50
N ARG A 44 7.00 -8.50 3.83
CA ARG A 44 5.72 -8.49 4.55
C ARG A 44 5.00 -7.13 4.44
N GLU A 45 5.73 -6.04 4.61
CA GLU A 45 5.23 -4.67 4.45
C GLU A 45 4.74 -4.45 3.01
N ALA A 46 5.54 -4.84 2.02
CA ALA A 46 5.18 -4.78 0.59
C ALA A 46 3.88 -5.55 0.31
N ARG A 47 3.78 -6.80 0.80
CA ARG A 47 2.58 -7.64 0.62
C ARG A 47 1.33 -6.99 1.21
N VAL A 48 1.44 -6.41 2.41
CA VAL A 48 0.31 -5.69 3.03
C VAL A 48 -0.13 -4.51 2.19
N VAL A 49 0.81 -3.71 1.65
CA VAL A 49 0.50 -2.58 0.77
C VAL A 49 -0.19 -3.06 -0.51
N ARG A 50 0.37 -4.08 -1.18
CA ARG A 50 -0.20 -4.60 -2.43
C ARG A 50 -1.65 -5.08 -2.25
N LEU A 51 -1.92 -5.83 -1.18
CA LEU A 51 -3.27 -6.30 -0.86
C LEU A 51 -4.20 -5.15 -0.44
N LYS A 52 -3.72 -4.20 0.36
CA LYS A 52 -4.56 -3.10 0.88
C LYS A 52 -5.04 -2.17 -0.21
N TYR A 53 -4.19 -1.85 -1.18
CA TYR A 53 -4.49 -0.86 -2.21
C TYR A 53 -4.95 -1.48 -3.54
N GLY A 54 -4.82 -2.80 -3.69
CA GLY A 54 -5.31 -3.52 -4.88
C GLY A 54 -4.29 -3.61 -6.00
N PHE A 55 -2.99 -3.64 -5.69
CA PHE A 55 -1.97 -3.94 -6.72
C PHE A 55 -2.01 -5.41 -7.17
N GLU A 56 -2.65 -6.28 -6.38
CA GLU A 56 -2.89 -7.70 -6.70
C GLU A 56 -4.40 -7.96 -6.95
N GLY A 57 -5.10 -7.00 -7.56
CA GLY A 57 -6.54 -7.08 -7.84
C GLY A 57 -7.38 -6.19 -6.91
N THR A 58 -8.36 -6.74 -6.21
CA THR A 58 -9.25 -5.94 -5.35
C THR A 58 -8.58 -5.60 -4.01
N SER A 59 -8.80 -4.37 -3.53
CA SER A 59 -8.35 -3.94 -2.20
C SER A 59 -8.96 -4.81 -1.11
N SER A 60 -8.14 -5.31 -0.19
CA SER A 60 -8.56 -6.10 0.97
C SER A 60 -8.62 -5.26 2.25
N THR A 61 -9.52 -5.62 3.16
CA THR A 61 -9.56 -5.08 4.53
C THR A 61 -8.38 -5.61 5.36
N LEU A 62 -8.02 -4.91 6.45
CA LEU A 62 -6.94 -5.38 7.33
C LEU A 62 -7.25 -6.75 7.96
N LYS A 63 -8.54 -7.07 8.18
CA LYS A 63 -8.97 -8.38 8.68
C LYS A 63 -8.70 -9.48 7.65
N GLU A 64 -9.02 -9.24 6.39
CA GLU A 64 -8.75 -10.19 5.30
C GLU A 64 -7.26 -10.31 5.01
N ILE A 65 -6.51 -9.21 5.09
CA ILE A 65 -5.05 -9.22 4.96
C ILE A 65 -4.43 -10.07 6.07
N GLY A 66 -4.85 -9.89 7.33
CA GLY A 66 -4.37 -10.69 8.45
C GLY A 66 -4.50 -12.19 8.17
N LYS A 67 -5.62 -12.64 7.61
CA LYS A 67 -5.83 -14.05 7.22
C LYS A 67 -4.89 -14.55 6.10
N LYS A 68 -4.30 -13.66 5.30
CA LYS A 68 -3.41 -14.00 4.17
C LYS A 68 -1.93 -13.91 4.51
N LEU A 69 -1.56 -13.26 5.63
CA LEU A 69 -0.16 -13.09 6.01
C LEU A 69 0.38 -14.32 6.70
N ILE A 70 1.63 -14.66 6.38
CA ILE A 70 2.36 -15.74 7.04
C ILE A 70 3.00 -15.23 8.34
N ARG A 71 2.99 -16.08 9.37
CA ARG A 71 3.68 -15.87 10.64
C ARG A 71 5.17 -16.12 10.47
N ALA A 72 5.99 -15.22 11.00
CA ALA A 72 7.45 -15.29 10.82
C ALA A 72 8.09 -16.40 11.69
N ASP A 73 7.47 -16.73 12.82
CA ASP A 73 7.92 -17.73 13.79
C ASP A 73 7.50 -19.15 13.40
N THR A 74 6.24 -19.35 13.00
CA THR A 74 5.71 -20.70 12.72
C THR A 74 5.61 -21.04 11.24
N GLY A 75 5.68 -20.04 10.34
CA GLY A 75 5.41 -20.24 8.91
C GLY A 75 3.94 -20.47 8.56
N GLU A 76 3.04 -20.46 9.56
CA GLU A 76 1.62 -20.67 9.35
C GLU A 76 0.94 -19.44 8.74
N ILE A 77 -0.14 -19.67 7.98
CA ILE A 77 -0.97 -18.61 7.42
C ILE A 77 -1.92 -18.09 8.50
N GLY A 78 -1.94 -16.77 8.68
CA GLY A 78 -2.89 -16.06 9.52
C GLY A 78 -2.24 -15.29 10.67
N VAL A 79 -2.56 -14.00 10.75
CA VAL A 79 -2.28 -13.12 11.89
C VAL A 79 -3.48 -12.26 12.24
N SER A 80 -3.43 -11.60 13.40
CA SER A 80 -4.48 -10.67 13.79
C SER A 80 -4.55 -9.44 12.88
N LYS A 81 -5.71 -8.79 12.88
CA LYS A 81 -5.96 -7.52 12.18
C LYS A 81 -4.98 -6.44 12.64
N GLU A 82 -4.62 -6.44 13.92
CA GLU A 82 -3.72 -5.49 14.56
C GLU A 82 -2.29 -5.65 14.05
N ILE A 83 -1.84 -6.88 13.81
CA ILE A 83 -0.55 -7.14 13.18
C ILE A 83 -0.55 -6.63 11.73
N ALA A 84 -1.60 -6.92 10.94
CA ALA A 84 -1.71 -6.38 9.59
C ALA A 84 -1.72 -4.83 9.59
N ARG A 85 -2.37 -4.20 10.57
CA ARG A 85 -2.37 -2.74 10.76
C ARG A 85 -0.97 -2.21 11.08
N LEU A 86 -0.23 -2.88 11.96
CA LEU A 86 1.13 -2.48 12.34
C LEU A 86 2.08 -2.53 11.14
N GLU A 87 2.02 -3.61 10.37
CA GLU A 87 2.81 -3.75 9.14
C GLU A 87 2.48 -2.66 8.12
N LEU A 88 1.19 -2.34 7.92
CA LEU A 88 0.78 -1.22 7.07
C LEU A 88 1.34 0.12 7.57
N LYS A 89 1.29 0.37 8.89
CA LYS A 89 1.81 1.62 9.48
C LYS A 89 3.32 1.76 9.24
N LYS A 90 4.09 0.68 9.40
CA LYS A 90 5.53 0.65 9.11
C LYS A 90 5.79 0.94 7.63
N ALA A 91 5.06 0.26 6.74
CA ALA A 91 5.16 0.45 5.30
C ALA A 91 4.93 1.91 4.90
N LEU A 92 3.81 2.50 5.34
CA LEU A 92 3.48 3.89 5.06
C LEU A 92 4.51 4.87 5.63
N HIS A 93 5.04 4.60 6.82
CA HIS A 93 6.12 5.42 7.39
C HIS A 93 7.37 5.41 6.50
N ARG A 94 7.78 4.25 5.99
CA ARG A 94 8.92 4.14 5.07
C ARG A 94 8.65 4.82 3.73
N LEU A 95 7.45 4.67 3.18
CA LEU A 95 7.06 5.28 1.90
C LEU A 95 7.02 6.81 1.96
N LYS A 96 6.68 7.38 3.12
CA LYS A 96 6.71 8.83 3.39
C LYS A 96 8.12 9.40 3.56
N HIS A 97 9.14 8.56 3.66
CA HIS A 97 10.49 9.01 3.98
C HIS A 97 11.02 9.98 2.91
N PRO A 98 11.58 11.15 3.28
CA PRO A 98 11.97 12.19 2.32
C PRO A 98 12.94 11.73 1.23
N ARG A 99 13.83 10.77 1.54
CA ARG A 99 14.77 10.19 0.57
C ARG A 99 14.07 9.52 -0.63
N ARG A 100 12.82 9.08 -0.49
CA ARG A 100 12.04 8.46 -1.56
C ARG A 100 11.28 9.47 -2.42
N ARG A 101 11.33 10.77 -2.10
CA ARG A 101 10.62 11.79 -2.90
C ARG A 101 11.02 11.72 -4.37
N LYS A 102 12.30 11.53 -4.66
CA LYS A 102 12.78 11.41 -6.04
C LYS A 102 12.11 10.25 -6.79
N GLU A 103 12.02 9.08 -6.16
CA GLU A 103 11.34 7.90 -6.74
C GLU A 103 9.86 8.20 -7.04
N TRP A 104 9.17 8.88 -6.12
CA TRP A 104 7.77 9.27 -6.29
C TRP A 104 7.56 10.32 -7.39
N GLU A 105 8.47 11.29 -7.52
CA GLU A 105 8.43 12.26 -8.62
C GLU A 105 8.68 11.58 -9.97
N GLU A 106 9.66 10.67 -10.04
CA GLU A 106 9.94 9.88 -11.25
C GLU A 106 8.78 8.95 -11.65
N ALA A 107 7.89 8.63 -10.71
CA ALA A 107 6.70 7.80 -10.94
C ALA A 107 5.49 8.58 -11.49
N LYS A 108 5.52 9.92 -11.49
CA LYS A 108 4.45 10.74 -12.10
C LYS A 108 4.49 10.67 -13.62
N LEU A 109 3.32 10.77 -14.25
CA LEU A 109 3.13 10.89 -15.70
C LEU A 109 2.97 12.37 -16.12
#